data_AF-A0A1Q7JJG8-F1
#
_entry.id   AF-A0A1Q7JJG8-F1
#
_cell.length_a   1.000
_cell.length_b   1.000
_cell.length_c   1.000
_cell.angle_alpha   90.00
_cell.angle_beta   90.00
_cell.angle_gamma   90.00
#
_symmetry.space_group_name_H-M   'P 1'
#
loop_
_entity.id
_entity.type
_entity.pdbx_description
1 polymer ?
#
loop_
_entity_poly.entity_id
_entity_poly.type
_entity_poly.pdbx_seq_one_letter_code
_entity_poly.pdbx_strand_id
1 'polypeptide(L)'
;VGPLGVVLAGVAAVLLPRPVPSLVTADSTVTVLDYHAHTAASHDGRPGWRVEDLAAWHAAQGFEASYVTDHNVIFDRAVDAPIRLLPGVEWSVYAQHIVALGAVAPIDRRVYNRDTRALLGLFAELHRQGALGLASLPEYWANHWDDLDAFVAAGVDGFEIVNCAPKAIGFPASLRARVLQLAAQHDLLVVGASDNHGWGKVTCVWNLSSPSAHGFAANHVIARPIALAQGDWEPWTAAYTQPWLMLRSLSWSERSSWITWILVILIYRAVPRRAGDARGIGILARSLQVFKVRRPQS
;
A
#
# COMPACT_ATOMS: atom_id res chain seq x y z
N VAL A 1 -16.08 -0.58 -30.35
CA VAL A 1 -15.54 -1.74 -29.59
C VAL A 1 -16.73 -2.59 -29.16
N GLY A 2 -16.89 -3.81 -29.67
CA GLY A 2 -17.97 -4.69 -29.21
C GLY A 2 -17.79 -5.10 -27.73
N PRO A 3 -18.74 -5.82 -27.12
CA PRO A 3 -18.63 -6.33 -25.75
C PRO A 3 -17.29 -7.02 -25.48
N LEU A 4 -16.82 -7.83 -26.44
CA LEU A 4 -15.51 -8.48 -26.40
C LEU A 4 -14.35 -7.51 -26.23
N GLY A 5 -14.36 -6.36 -26.89
CA GLY A 5 -13.25 -5.42 -26.76
C GLY A 5 -13.30 -4.57 -25.49
N VAL A 6 -14.47 -4.45 -24.83
CA VAL A 6 -14.55 -3.89 -23.47
C VAL A 6 -13.98 -4.88 -22.47
N VAL A 7 -14.30 -6.17 -22.63
CA VAL A 7 -13.70 -7.25 -21.83
C VAL A 7 -12.18 -7.29 -22.04
N LEU A 8 -11.70 -7.25 -23.29
CA LEU A 8 -10.27 -7.24 -23.58
C LEU A 8 -9.56 -5.98 -23.04
N ALA A 9 -10.20 -4.81 -23.10
CA ALA A 9 -9.65 -3.60 -22.50
C ALA A 9 -9.63 -3.67 -20.96
N GLY A 10 -10.65 -4.26 -20.34
CA GLY A 10 -10.67 -4.52 -18.90
C GLY A 10 -9.59 -5.51 -18.48
N VAL A 11 -9.45 -6.62 -19.20
CA VAL A 11 -8.38 -7.61 -19.01
C VAL A 11 -7.01 -6.95 -19.20
N ALA A 12 -6.82 -6.16 -20.26
CA ALA A 12 -5.57 -5.43 -20.48
C ALA A 12 -5.29 -4.40 -19.38
N ALA A 13 -6.30 -3.68 -18.88
CA ALA A 13 -6.12 -2.75 -17.77
C ALA A 13 -5.73 -3.46 -16.46
N VAL A 14 -6.19 -4.70 -16.26
CA VAL A 14 -5.84 -5.55 -15.11
C VAL A 14 -4.47 -6.20 -15.26
N LEU A 15 -4.10 -6.65 -16.46
CA LEU A 15 -2.93 -7.49 -16.70
C LEU A 15 -1.70 -6.73 -17.21
N LEU A 16 -1.86 -5.60 -17.90
CA LEU A 16 -0.71 -4.86 -18.43
C LEU A 16 0.03 -4.12 -17.30
N PRO A 17 1.37 -4.22 -17.25
CA PRO A 17 2.17 -3.51 -16.27
C PRO A 17 1.97 -2.01 -16.46
N ARG A 18 1.59 -1.33 -15.39
CA ARG A 18 1.53 0.15 -15.36
C ARG A 18 2.79 0.66 -14.67
N PRO A 19 3.34 1.81 -15.10
CA PRO A 19 4.38 2.48 -14.35
C PRO A 19 3.89 2.69 -12.91
N VAL A 20 4.63 2.16 -11.95
CA VAL A 20 4.33 2.32 -10.53
C VAL A 20 5.08 3.55 -10.04
N PRO A 21 4.40 4.54 -9.45
CA PRO A 21 5.09 5.64 -8.80
C PRO A 21 5.94 5.09 -7.66
N SER A 22 7.25 5.30 -7.80
CA SER A 22 8.27 4.97 -6.80
C SER A 22 8.68 6.24 -6.07
N LEU A 23 9.00 6.12 -4.78
CA LEU A 23 9.58 7.24 -4.05
C LEU A 23 11.07 7.34 -4.42
N VAL A 24 11.53 8.55 -4.72
CA VAL A 24 12.95 8.83 -4.97
C VAL A 24 13.40 9.85 -3.95
N THR A 25 14.37 9.48 -3.12
CA THR A 25 15.02 10.37 -2.17
C THR A 25 16.16 11.13 -2.85
N ALA A 26 16.21 12.44 -2.64
CA ALA A 26 17.38 13.26 -2.99
C ALA A 26 18.29 13.50 -1.76
N ASP A 27 17.77 13.23 -0.57
CA ASP A 27 18.42 13.43 0.71
C ASP A 27 18.85 12.07 1.29
N SER A 28 20.15 11.91 1.54
CA SER A 28 20.73 10.66 2.06
C SER A 28 20.68 10.54 3.59
N THR A 29 20.06 11.50 4.30
CA THR A 29 19.99 11.50 5.77
C THR A 29 18.84 10.69 6.34
N VAL A 30 17.89 10.27 5.49
CA VAL A 30 16.77 9.40 5.85
C VAL A 30 16.84 8.10 5.08
N THR A 31 16.25 7.04 5.64
CA THR A 31 16.09 5.76 4.97
C THR A 31 14.61 5.49 4.68
N VAL A 32 14.30 5.09 3.45
CA VAL A 32 12.94 4.69 3.06
C VAL A 32 12.69 3.26 3.47
N LEU A 33 11.86 3.06 4.49
CA LEU A 33 11.61 1.76 5.12
C LEU A 33 10.16 1.30 4.97
N ASP A 34 9.97 -0.02 4.89
CA ASP A 34 8.71 -0.64 5.25
C ASP A 34 8.85 -1.43 6.55
N TYR A 35 7.88 -1.26 7.46
CA TYR A 35 7.93 -1.85 8.79
C TYR A 35 7.15 -3.16 8.89
N HIS A 36 6.33 -3.49 7.89
CA HIS A 36 5.43 -4.63 7.96
C HIS A 36 5.13 -5.17 6.56
N ALA A 37 5.65 -6.37 6.28
CA ALA A 37 5.38 -7.10 5.06
C ALA A 37 5.53 -8.62 5.25
N HIS A 38 4.89 -9.38 4.36
CA HIS A 38 4.75 -10.83 4.46
C HIS A 38 5.32 -11.57 3.26
N THR A 39 5.68 -12.83 3.49
CA THR A 39 6.15 -13.79 2.49
C THR A 39 5.21 -15.00 2.47
N ALA A 40 5.45 -15.96 1.58
CA ALA A 40 4.72 -17.23 1.58
C ALA A 40 5.05 -18.15 2.79
N ALA A 41 5.88 -17.70 3.73
CA ALA A 41 6.17 -18.44 4.96
C ALA A 41 5.04 -18.37 5.99
N SER A 42 4.22 -17.31 5.94
CA SER A 42 3.00 -17.16 6.73
C SER A 42 1.76 -17.69 5.98
N HIS A 43 0.66 -17.85 6.72
CA HIS A 43 -0.54 -18.56 6.26
C HIS A 43 -1.36 -17.82 5.19
N ASP A 44 -1.19 -16.51 5.05
CA ASP A 44 -1.94 -15.60 4.17
C ASP A 44 -1.05 -14.94 3.10
N GLY A 45 0.26 -15.18 3.14
CA GLY A 45 1.17 -14.89 2.05
C GLY A 45 0.74 -15.60 0.76
N ARG A 46 0.80 -14.90 -0.37
CA ARG A 46 0.51 -15.49 -1.69
C ARG A 46 1.41 -16.70 -1.92
N PRO A 47 0.87 -17.87 -2.31
CA PRO A 47 1.69 -19.04 -2.61
C PRO A 47 2.81 -18.72 -3.61
N GLY A 48 4.04 -19.13 -3.26
CA GLY A 48 5.23 -18.86 -4.06
C GLY A 48 5.74 -17.42 -4.01
N TRP A 49 5.22 -16.56 -3.13
CA TRP A 49 5.77 -15.23 -2.86
C TRP A 49 7.01 -15.34 -1.96
N ARG A 50 8.18 -15.39 -2.59
CA ARG A 50 9.43 -15.64 -1.87
C ARG A 50 10.02 -14.33 -1.34
N VAL A 51 11.01 -14.48 -0.48
CA VAL A 51 11.78 -13.36 0.07
C VAL A 51 12.47 -12.54 -1.01
N GLU A 52 12.94 -13.19 -2.08
CA GLU A 52 13.53 -12.49 -3.23
C GLU A 52 12.49 -11.66 -4.00
N ASP A 53 11.27 -12.18 -4.14
CA ASP A 53 10.16 -11.44 -4.78
C ASP A 53 9.74 -10.23 -3.95
N LEU A 54 9.70 -10.40 -2.62
CA LEU A 54 9.41 -9.33 -1.68
C LEU A 54 10.44 -8.20 -1.78
N ALA A 55 11.74 -8.52 -1.77
CA ALA A 55 12.80 -7.54 -1.92
C ALA A 55 12.74 -6.82 -3.27
N ALA A 56 12.51 -7.56 -4.37
CA ALA A 56 12.36 -6.97 -5.70
C ALA A 56 11.14 -6.04 -5.80
N TRP A 57 10.03 -6.40 -5.16
CA TRP A 57 8.85 -5.57 -5.12
C TRP A 57 9.11 -4.25 -4.38
N HIS A 58 9.73 -4.31 -3.21
CA HIS A 58 10.06 -3.12 -2.42
C HIS A 58 11.03 -2.20 -3.15
N ALA A 59 12.07 -2.76 -3.77
CA ALA A 59 13.01 -2.00 -4.60
C ALA A 59 12.28 -1.24 -5.73
N ALA A 60 11.30 -1.87 -6.37
CA ALA A 60 10.50 -1.24 -7.42
C ALA A 60 9.58 -0.12 -6.91
N GLN A 61 9.24 -0.08 -5.61
CA GLN A 61 8.48 1.02 -4.98
C GLN A 61 9.38 2.14 -4.44
N GLY A 62 10.70 1.96 -4.44
CA GLY A 62 11.66 2.95 -3.93
C GLY A 62 11.99 2.80 -2.44
N PHE A 63 11.71 1.64 -1.84
CA PHE A 63 12.23 1.33 -0.51
C PHE A 63 13.72 0.98 -0.57
N GLU A 64 14.42 1.25 0.52
CA GLU A 64 15.84 0.96 0.69
C GLU A 64 16.06 -0.22 1.65
N ALA A 65 15.12 -0.45 2.57
CA ALA A 65 15.03 -1.67 3.35
C ALA A 65 13.58 -1.98 3.78
N SER A 66 13.33 -3.22 4.22
CA SER A 66 12.03 -3.67 4.73
C SER A 66 12.20 -4.65 5.87
N TYR A 67 11.39 -4.54 6.91
CA TYR A 67 11.19 -5.63 7.86
C TYR A 67 10.37 -6.74 7.21
N VAL A 68 10.71 -8.00 7.52
CA VAL A 68 9.89 -9.16 7.15
C VAL A 68 9.23 -9.67 8.42
N THR A 69 7.91 -9.65 8.45
CA THR A 69 7.12 -9.79 9.67
C THR A 69 6.05 -10.86 9.49
N ASP A 70 6.43 -11.98 8.88
CA ASP A 70 5.54 -13.12 8.67
C ASP A 70 4.82 -13.52 9.98
N HIS A 71 3.53 -13.84 9.88
CA HIS A 71 2.74 -14.28 11.04
C HIS A 71 3.39 -15.45 11.78
N ASN A 72 3.89 -15.17 12.98
CA ASN A 72 4.46 -16.15 13.93
C ASN A 72 5.66 -16.93 13.39
N VAL A 73 6.26 -16.46 12.31
CA VAL A 73 7.46 -17.03 11.71
C VAL A 73 8.55 -15.97 11.83
N ILE A 74 9.57 -16.28 12.64
CA ILE A 74 10.69 -15.38 12.84
C ILE A 74 11.51 -15.33 11.55
N PHE A 75 11.72 -14.13 11.03
CA PHE A 75 12.67 -13.89 9.97
C PHE A 75 14.03 -13.50 10.58
N ASP A 76 15.05 -14.33 10.34
CA ASP A 76 16.40 -14.18 10.89
C ASP A 76 17.50 -14.26 9.81
N ARG A 77 17.11 -14.19 8.53
CA ARG A 77 18.01 -14.37 7.40
C ARG A 77 18.55 -13.04 6.89
N ALA A 78 19.83 -13.02 6.53
CA ALA A 78 20.44 -11.87 5.87
C ALA A 78 20.08 -11.84 4.37
N VAL A 79 19.48 -10.74 3.93
CA VAL A 79 19.28 -10.42 2.51
C VAL A 79 19.63 -8.96 2.34
N ASP A 80 20.64 -8.64 1.53
CA ASP A 80 21.11 -7.26 1.32
C ASP A 80 20.75 -6.70 -0.07
N ALA A 81 20.31 -7.55 -1.00
CA ALA A 81 20.02 -7.15 -2.38
C ALA A 81 18.68 -7.74 -2.87
N PRO A 82 17.92 -7.02 -3.71
CA PRO A 82 18.19 -5.65 -4.19
C PRO A 82 18.02 -4.56 -3.13
N ILE A 83 17.38 -4.87 -2.01
CA ILE A 83 17.31 -4.03 -0.81
C ILE A 83 17.63 -4.89 0.42
N ARG A 84 17.92 -4.24 1.55
CA ARG A 84 18.11 -4.96 2.81
C ARG A 84 16.77 -5.43 3.39
N LEU A 85 16.68 -6.70 3.75
CA LEU A 85 15.57 -7.22 4.54
C LEU A 85 16.01 -7.39 6.00
N LEU A 86 15.19 -6.86 6.90
CA LEU A 86 15.47 -6.74 8.33
C LEU A 86 14.69 -7.81 9.12
N PRO A 87 15.27 -8.32 10.22
CA PRO A 87 14.63 -9.33 11.05
C PRO A 87 13.38 -8.79 11.74
N GLY A 88 12.34 -9.62 11.78
CA GLY A 88 11.07 -9.30 12.41
C GLY A 88 10.12 -10.49 12.46
N VAL A 89 8.95 -10.27 13.05
CA VAL A 89 7.84 -11.23 13.14
C VAL A 89 6.57 -10.47 13.52
N GLU A 90 5.42 -10.88 13.01
CA GLU A 90 4.12 -10.41 13.51
C GLU A 90 3.51 -11.47 14.42
N TRP A 91 3.43 -11.17 15.72
CA TRP A 91 2.81 -12.04 16.71
C TRP A 91 1.30 -11.79 16.78
N SER A 92 0.49 -12.72 16.26
CA SER A 92 -0.99 -12.72 16.37
C SER A 92 -1.55 -13.12 17.77
N VAL A 93 -1.37 -12.30 18.78
CA VAL A 93 -1.80 -12.54 20.17
C VAL A 93 -3.29 -12.20 20.40
N TYR A 94 -3.73 -12.04 21.65
CA TYR A 94 -5.16 -11.93 22.00
C TYR A 94 -5.86 -10.81 21.23
N ALA A 95 -6.62 -11.17 20.19
CA ALA A 95 -7.32 -10.26 19.28
C ALA A 95 -6.46 -9.09 18.75
N GLN A 96 -5.14 -9.29 18.71
CA GLN A 96 -4.17 -8.25 18.38
C GLN A 96 -2.99 -8.86 17.64
N HIS A 97 -2.42 -8.10 16.72
CA HIS A 97 -1.12 -8.40 16.14
C HIS A 97 -0.07 -7.39 16.62
N ILE A 98 1.04 -7.90 17.15
CA ILE A 98 2.19 -7.08 17.53
C ILE A 98 3.33 -7.33 16.56
N VAL A 99 3.72 -6.30 15.82
CA VAL A 99 4.85 -6.34 14.89
C VAL A 99 6.13 -6.12 15.69
N ALA A 100 6.95 -7.16 15.80
CA ALA A 100 8.24 -7.10 16.46
C ALA A 100 9.33 -6.73 15.45
N LEU A 101 10.09 -5.67 15.75
CA LEU A 101 11.19 -5.19 14.94
C LEU A 101 12.53 -5.56 15.58
N GLY A 102 13.38 -6.27 14.84
CA GLY A 102 14.67 -6.73 15.30
C GLY A 102 14.73 -8.24 15.46
N ALA A 103 15.93 -8.74 15.79
CA ALA A 103 16.13 -10.15 16.06
C ALA A 103 15.40 -10.56 17.34
N VAL A 104 14.61 -11.63 17.27
CA VAL A 104 13.87 -12.18 18.40
C VAL A 104 14.07 -13.68 18.51
N ALA A 105 13.95 -14.21 19.71
CA ALA A 105 13.84 -15.64 19.99
C ALA A 105 12.36 -16.08 19.96
N PRO A 106 12.09 -17.39 19.79
CA PRO A 106 10.73 -17.92 19.87
C PRO A 106 10.02 -17.58 21.18
N ILE A 107 8.76 -17.16 21.09
CA ILE A 107 7.89 -16.82 22.23
C ILE A 107 6.73 -17.83 22.31
N ASP A 108 6.43 -18.34 23.51
CA ASP A 108 5.19 -19.12 23.74
C ASP A 108 3.97 -18.20 23.73
N ARG A 109 3.42 -17.99 22.54
CA ARG A 109 2.23 -17.16 22.30
C ARG A 109 1.01 -17.52 23.12
N ARG A 110 0.87 -18.76 23.60
CA ARG A 110 -0.29 -19.17 24.41
C ARG A 110 -0.38 -18.36 25.70
N VAL A 111 0.77 -17.89 26.21
CA VAL A 111 0.84 -17.03 27.39
C VAL A 111 0.13 -15.69 27.14
N TYR A 112 0.29 -15.13 25.94
CA TYR A 112 -0.14 -13.79 25.53
C TYR A 112 -1.49 -13.78 24.78
N ASN A 113 -2.06 -14.95 24.47
CA ASN A 113 -3.31 -15.10 23.73
C ASN A 113 -4.52 -15.40 24.63
N ARG A 114 -4.56 -14.85 25.85
CA ARG A 114 -5.59 -15.18 26.87
C ARG A 114 -6.58 -14.05 27.09
N ASP A 115 -6.04 -12.86 27.35
CA ASP A 115 -6.77 -11.63 27.65
C ASP A 115 -5.88 -10.42 27.34
N THR A 116 -6.44 -9.21 27.39
CA THR A 116 -5.71 -7.96 27.15
C THR A 116 -4.52 -7.80 28.10
N ARG A 117 -4.66 -8.17 29.38
CA ARG A 117 -3.55 -8.05 30.35
C ARG A 117 -2.36 -8.93 29.96
N ALA A 118 -2.63 -10.15 29.53
CA ALA A 118 -1.63 -11.09 29.08
C ALA A 118 -0.96 -10.60 27.79
N LEU A 119 -1.75 -10.13 26.81
CA LEU A 119 -1.28 -9.48 25.59
C LEU A 119 -0.27 -8.36 25.88
N LEU A 120 -0.64 -7.44 26.77
CA LEU A 120 0.19 -6.27 27.12
C LEU A 120 1.55 -6.67 27.72
N GLY A 121 1.62 -7.83 28.38
CA GLY A 121 2.89 -8.37 28.88
C GLY A 121 3.90 -8.74 27.78
N LEU A 122 3.48 -8.84 26.52
CA LEU A 122 4.36 -9.15 25.40
C LEU A 122 5.40 -8.06 25.16
N PHE A 123 5.07 -6.78 25.39
CA PHE A 123 6.01 -5.68 25.18
C PHE A 123 7.25 -5.83 26.07
N ALA A 124 7.07 -6.15 27.35
CA ALA A 124 8.17 -6.40 28.27
C ALA A 124 9.04 -7.59 27.83
N GLU A 125 8.44 -8.63 27.25
CA GLU A 125 9.18 -9.78 26.70
C GLU A 125 9.99 -9.39 25.46
N LEU A 126 9.44 -8.58 24.55
CA LEU A 126 10.17 -8.07 23.39
C LEU A 126 11.34 -7.17 23.79
N HIS A 127 11.12 -6.26 24.74
CA HIS A 127 12.16 -5.40 25.29
C HIS A 127 13.29 -6.19 25.95
N ARG A 128 12.97 -7.28 26.66
CA ARG A 128 13.97 -8.19 27.25
C ARG A 128 14.86 -8.83 26.17
N GLN A 129 14.37 -8.98 24.96
CA GLN A 129 15.11 -9.47 23.81
C GLN A 129 15.80 -8.36 23.01
N GLY A 130 15.56 -7.08 23.36
CA GLY A 130 16.09 -5.92 22.64
C GLY A 130 15.34 -5.56 21.35
N ALA A 131 14.13 -6.09 21.16
CA ALA A 131 13.26 -5.79 20.02
C ALA A 131 12.21 -4.73 20.38
N LEU A 132 11.73 -4.02 19.36
CA LEU A 132 10.59 -3.09 19.50
C LEU A 132 9.28 -3.82 19.18
N GLY A 133 8.19 -3.47 19.84
CA GLY A 133 6.84 -3.96 19.58
C GLY A 133 5.88 -2.85 19.15
N LEU A 134 5.40 -2.94 17.91
CA LEU A 134 4.40 -2.02 17.36
C LEU A 134 3.01 -2.65 17.37
N ALA A 135 1.99 -1.87 17.73
CA ALA A 135 0.60 -2.30 17.63
C ALA A 135 0.09 -2.15 16.18
N SER A 136 -0.42 -3.25 15.61
CA SER A 136 -0.92 -3.32 14.22
C SER A 136 -2.29 -2.66 14.09
N LEU A 137 -2.44 -1.78 13.07
CA LEU A 137 -3.60 -0.91 12.88
C LEU A 137 -4.95 -1.63 12.87
N PRO A 138 -5.16 -2.65 12.03
CA PRO A 138 -6.49 -3.21 11.90
C PRO A 138 -7.00 -3.82 13.21
N GLU A 139 -6.12 -4.47 13.98
CA GLU A 139 -6.53 -5.20 15.17
C GLU A 139 -6.68 -4.28 16.38
N TYR A 140 -5.78 -3.31 16.61
CA TYR A 140 -6.00 -2.37 17.71
C TYR A 140 -7.24 -1.51 17.46
N TRP A 141 -7.53 -1.16 16.20
CA TRP A 141 -8.70 -0.37 15.87
C TRP A 141 -9.98 -1.16 16.08
N ALA A 142 -10.03 -2.41 15.64
CA ALA A 142 -11.23 -3.23 15.77
C ALA A 142 -11.49 -3.72 17.20
N ASN A 143 -10.42 -4.07 17.95
CA ASN A 143 -10.56 -4.86 19.17
C ASN A 143 -10.04 -4.17 20.44
N HIS A 144 -9.16 -3.17 20.32
CA HIS A 144 -8.43 -2.59 21.45
C HIS A 144 -8.43 -1.05 21.46
N TRP A 145 -9.42 -0.43 20.82
CA TRP A 145 -9.48 1.03 20.70
C TRP A 145 -9.56 1.72 22.07
N ASP A 146 -10.28 1.12 23.01
CA ASP A 146 -10.43 1.64 24.37
C ASP A 146 -9.26 1.25 25.29
N ASP A 147 -8.34 0.41 24.82
CA ASP A 147 -7.16 -0.06 25.57
C ASP A 147 -5.88 0.71 25.23
N LEU A 148 -5.91 1.71 24.34
CA LEU A 148 -4.68 2.37 23.84
C LEU A 148 -3.81 2.96 24.96
N ASP A 149 -4.41 3.57 25.99
CA ASP A 149 -3.67 4.06 27.15
C ASP A 149 -2.98 2.92 27.93
N ALA A 150 -3.59 1.73 27.96
CA ALA A 150 -2.99 0.55 28.56
C ALA A 150 -1.83 -0.01 27.73
N PHE A 151 -1.88 0.11 26.40
CA PHE A 151 -0.74 -0.19 25.52
C PHE A 151 0.44 0.74 25.84
N VAL A 152 0.19 2.05 25.97
CA VAL A 152 1.21 3.03 26.37
C VAL A 152 1.78 2.69 27.74
N ALA A 153 0.93 2.43 28.74
CA ALA A 153 1.37 2.08 30.09
C ALA A 153 2.17 0.76 30.15
N ALA A 154 1.90 -0.17 29.23
CA ALA A 154 2.60 -1.44 29.11
C ALA A 154 3.93 -1.34 28.33
N GLY A 155 4.24 -0.18 27.74
CA GLY A 155 5.47 0.05 27.00
C GLY A 155 5.41 -0.35 25.52
N VAL A 156 4.27 -0.16 24.85
CA VAL A 156 4.25 -0.20 23.38
C VAL A 156 5.27 0.79 22.81
N ASP A 157 6.02 0.41 21.77
CA ASP A 157 7.02 1.29 21.16
C ASP A 157 6.42 2.21 20.08
N GLY A 158 5.27 1.82 19.53
CA GLY A 158 4.59 2.61 18.51
C GLY A 158 3.32 1.99 17.94
N PHE A 159 2.69 2.74 17.03
CA PHE A 159 1.45 2.37 16.37
C PHE A 159 1.56 2.49 14.85
N GLU A 160 0.97 1.54 14.15
CA GLU A 160 0.67 1.72 12.73
C GLU A 160 -0.47 2.71 12.54
N ILE A 161 -0.28 3.79 11.77
CA ILE A 161 -1.31 4.82 11.54
C ILE A 161 -1.92 4.75 10.12
N VAL A 162 -1.26 3.99 9.24
CA VAL A 162 -1.69 3.69 7.87
C VAL A 162 -1.26 2.26 7.58
N ASN A 163 -2.18 1.43 7.10
CA ASN A 163 -1.87 0.07 6.69
C ASN A 163 -2.63 -0.21 5.38
N CYS A 164 -1.94 -0.76 4.37
CA CYS A 164 -2.51 -0.98 3.05
C CYS A 164 -3.38 -2.23 2.93
N ALA A 165 -3.52 -3.02 3.99
CA ALA A 165 -4.45 -4.14 4.05
C ALA A 165 -5.90 -3.65 3.86
N PRO A 166 -6.76 -4.42 3.16
CA PRO A 166 -8.15 -4.05 2.95
C PRO A 166 -8.92 -3.75 4.24
N LYS A 167 -8.60 -4.44 5.34
CA LYS A 167 -9.22 -4.23 6.66
C LYS A 167 -8.87 -2.87 7.30
N ALA A 168 -7.74 -2.27 6.93
CA ALA A 168 -7.23 -1.04 7.55
C ALA A 168 -7.43 0.21 6.67
N ILE A 169 -7.71 0.07 5.38
CA ILE A 169 -7.91 1.21 4.46
C ILE A 169 -9.09 2.11 4.86
N GLY A 170 -10.01 1.58 5.66
CA GLY A 170 -11.15 2.31 6.22
C GLY A 170 -10.83 3.15 7.47
N PHE A 171 -9.57 3.21 7.94
CA PHE A 171 -9.25 3.89 9.18
C PHE A 171 -9.51 5.41 9.09
N PRO A 172 -10.44 5.98 9.90
CA PRO A 172 -10.86 7.37 9.74
C PRO A 172 -9.77 8.39 10.09
N ALA A 173 -9.78 9.55 9.42
CA ALA A 173 -8.81 10.60 9.69
C ALA A 173 -8.87 11.13 11.13
N SER A 174 -10.07 11.22 11.72
CA SER A 174 -10.26 11.66 13.10
C SER A 174 -9.65 10.69 14.12
N LEU A 175 -9.74 9.38 13.88
CA LEU A 175 -9.14 8.36 14.74
C LEU A 175 -7.62 8.33 14.56
N ARG A 176 -7.13 8.45 13.33
CA ARG A 176 -5.70 8.60 13.05
C ARG A 176 -5.09 9.80 13.78
N ALA A 177 -5.79 10.94 13.78
CA ALA A 177 -5.35 12.13 14.50
C ALA A 177 -5.23 11.90 16.01
N ARG A 178 -6.11 11.08 16.61
CA ARG A 178 -6.02 10.71 18.03
C ARG A 178 -4.78 9.86 18.31
N VAL A 179 -4.49 8.87 17.47
CA VAL A 179 -3.28 8.03 17.62
C VAL A 179 -2.01 8.87 17.44
N LEU A 180 -1.99 9.78 16.46
CA LEU A 180 -0.88 10.72 16.26
C LEU A 180 -0.67 11.62 17.49
N GLN A 181 -1.74 12.11 18.10
CA GLN A 181 -1.66 12.93 19.31
C GLN A 181 -1.12 12.12 20.50
N LEU A 182 -1.63 10.90 20.70
CA LEU A 182 -1.15 9.99 21.74
C LEU A 182 0.34 9.69 21.56
N ALA A 183 0.75 9.35 20.33
CA ALA A 183 2.15 9.06 20.03
C ALA A 183 3.06 10.28 20.25
N ALA A 184 2.63 11.48 19.86
CA ALA A 184 3.39 12.70 20.10
C ALA A 184 3.52 13.04 21.61
N GLN A 185 2.50 12.74 22.41
CA GLN A 185 2.50 12.99 23.86
C GLN A 185 3.44 12.05 24.62
N HIS A 186 3.62 10.83 24.12
CA HIS A 186 4.39 9.77 24.77
C HIS A 186 5.70 9.43 24.04
N ASP A 187 6.07 10.22 23.04
CA ASP A 187 7.25 10.02 22.17
C ASP A 187 7.31 8.61 21.57
N LEU A 188 6.18 8.13 21.04
CA LEU A 188 6.05 6.81 20.45
C LEU A 188 6.27 6.85 18.94
N LEU A 189 6.83 5.79 18.39
CA LEU A 189 6.99 5.64 16.95
C LEU A 189 5.61 5.60 16.26
N VAL A 190 5.51 6.24 15.11
CA VAL A 190 4.36 6.09 14.22
C VAL A 190 4.84 5.56 12.88
N VAL A 191 4.19 4.53 12.36
CA VAL A 191 4.60 3.88 11.11
C VAL A 191 3.43 3.71 10.15
N GLY A 192 3.77 3.60 8.87
CA GLY A 192 2.93 3.05 7.84
C GLY A 192 3.36 1.62 7.51
N ALA A 193 2.40 0.76 7.18
CA ALA A 193 2.62 -0.62 6.79
C ALA A 193 2.18 -0.83 5.34
N SER A 194 3.05 -1.38 4.48
CA SER A 194 2.59 -1.91 3.19
C SER A 194 1.69 -3.12 3.38
N ASP A 195 1.92 -3.89 4.45
CA ASP A 195 1.22 -5.14 4.79
C ASP A 195 1.08 -6.05 3.55
N ASN A 196 2.17 -6.10 2.78
CA ASN A 196 2.15 -6.72 1.47
C ASN A 196 2.31 -8.23 1.58
N HIS A 197 1.28 -8.95 1.15
CA HIS A 197 1.25 -10.42 1.08
C HIS A 197 1.56 -10.95 -0.33
N GLY A 198 2.05 -10.10 -1.23
CA GLY A 198 2.35 -10.42 -2.62
C GLY A 198 1.20 -10.20 -3.60
N TRP A 199 0.02 -9.79 -3.15
CA TRP A 199 -1.11 -9.53 -4.05
C TRP A 199 -1.08 -8.09 -4.62
N GLY A 200 -0.54 -7.15 -3.86
CA GLY A 200 -0.46 -5.74 -4.24
C GLY A 200 0.64 -5.47 -5.27
N LYS A 201 0.37 -4.61 -6.25
CA LYS A 201 1.38 -4.13 -7.22
C LYS A 201 2.02 -2.80 -6.82
N VAL A 202 1.37 -2.05 -5.94
CA VAL A 202 1.78 -0.72 -5.51
C VAL A 202 1.63 -0.59 -4.01
N THR A 203 2.61 0.03 -3.34
CA THR A 203 2.43 0.42 -1.94
C THR A 203 1.49 1.62 -1.84
N CYS A 204 0.74 1.72 -0.75
CA CYS A 204 -0.04 2.90 -0.41
C CYS A 204 0.70 3.85 0.54
N VAL A 205 1.86 3.45 1.06
CA VAL A 205 2.58 4.19 2.10
C VAL A 205 4.09 3.98 2.01
N TRP A 206 4.85 4.96 2.46
CA TRP A 206 6.30 4.90 2.69
C TRP A 206 6.62 5.49 4.06
N ASN A 207 7.74 5.07 4.65
CA ASN A 207 8.26 5.62 5.89
C ASN A 207 9.62 6.25 5.64
N LEU A 208 9.81 7.49 6.09
CA LEU A 208 11.11 8.15 6.10
C LEU A 208 11.69 8.09 7.51
N SER A 209 12.55 7.10 7.74
CA SER A 209 13.18 6.88 9.03
C SER A 209 14.45 7.70 9.13
N SER A 210 14.59 8.47 10.21
CA SER A 210 15.80 9.23 10.52
C SER A 210 16.57 8.56 11.65
N PRO A 211 17.82 8.10 11.41
CA PRO A 211 18.61 7.44 12.45
C PRO A 211 19.10 8.41 13.55
N SER A 212 18.97 9.73 13.35
CA SER A 212 19.37 10.76 14.31
C SER A 212 18.26 11.18 15.28
N ALA A 213 17.06 10.60 15.16
CA ALA A 213 15.91 10.88 16.02
C ALA A 213 15.40 9.60 16.69
N HIS A 214 14.58 9.78 17.73
CA HIS A 214 13.92 8.72 18.49
C HIS A 214 12.42 8.96 18.55
N GLY A 215 11.67 7.91 18.91
CA GLY A 215 10.24 8.01 19.17
C GLY A 215 9.44 8.58 17.99
N PHE A 216 8.61 9.58 18.28
CA PHE A 216 7.69 10.16 17.30
C PHE A 216 8.42 10.89 16.17
N ALA A 217 9.56 11.53 16.47
CA ALA A 217 10.34 12.26 15.49
C ALA A 217 11.23 11.35 14.63
N ALA A 218 11.41 10.08 15.00
CA ALA A 218 12.26 9.14 14.28
C ALA A 218 11.73 8.75 12.89
N ASN A 219 10.43 8.92 12.64
CA ASN A 219 9.84 8.47 11.40
C ASN A 219 8.75 9.42 10.88
N HIS A 220 8.73 9.61 9.56
CA HIS A 220 7.67 10.34 8.88
C HIS A 220 6.92 9.43 7.90
N VAL A 221 5.61 9.31 8.09
CA VAL A 221 4.75 8.47 7.26
C VAL A 221 4.22 9.27 6.07
N ILE A 222 4.58 8.83 4.86
CA ILE A 222 4.07 9.38 3.60
C ILE A 222 3.07 8.40 3.02
N ALA A 223 1.77 8.71 3.16
CA ALA A 223 0.70 7.90 2.59
C ALA A 223 0.14 8.52 1.31
N ARG A 224 -0.28 7.67 0.37
CA ARG A 224 -0.99 8.11 -0.82
C ARG A 224 -2.31 8.78 -0.41
N PRO A 225 -2.64 9.96 -0.97
CA PRO A 225 -3.87 10.67 -0.61
C PRO A 225 -5.14 9.82 -0.77
N ILE A 226 -5.18 8.93 -1.77
CA ILE A 226 -6.32 8.04 -1.99
C ILE A 226 -6.52 7.01 -0.87
N ALA A 227 -5.44 6.54 -0.24
CA ALA A 227 -5.51 5.61 0.87
C ALA A 227 -6.01 6.31 2.14
N LEU A 228 -5.55 7.55 2.38
CA LEU A 228 -6.05 8.37 3.49
C LEU A 228 -7.52 8.77 3.30
N ALA A 229 -7.86 9.24 2.10
CA ALA A 229 -9.19 9.75 1.80
C ALA A 229 -10.25 8.67 1.83
N GLN A 230 -9.92 7.41 1.51
CA GLN A 230 -10.90 6.31 1.57
C GLN A 230 -11.42 6.05 2.98
N GLY A 231 -10.62 6.32 4.03
CA GLY A 231 -11.01 6.13 5.42
C GLY A 231 -12.15 7.04 5.90
N ASP A 232 -12.45 8.11 5.16
CA ASP A 232 -13.55 9.04 5.48
C ASP A 232 -14.84 8.71 4.71
N TRP A 233 -14.89 7.56 4.02
CA TRP A 233 -16.05 7.09 3.27
C TRP A 233 -16.44 5.67 3.67
N GLU A 234 -17.73 5.36 3.56
CA GLU A 234 -18.23 4.01 3.78
C GLU A 234 -17.54 2.99 2.84
N PRO A 235 -17.11 1.81 3.32
CA PRO A 235 -16.33 0.86 2.50
C PRO A 235 -17.02 0.45 1.18
N TRP A 236 -18.35 0.33 1.17
CA TRP A 236 -19.11 -0.05 -0.02
C TRP A 236 -19.04 0.99 -1.15
N THR A 237 -18.64 2.23 -0.84
CA THR A 237 -18.56 3.31 -1.82
C THR A 237 -17.28 3.26 -2.66
N ALA A 238 -16.32 2.40 -2.28
CA ALA A 238 -15.01 2.29 -2.92
C ALA A 238 -15.08 2.20 -4.45
N ALA A 239 -16.10 1.50 -4.98
CA ALA A 239 -16.29 1.33 -6.42
C ALA A 239 -16.42 2.65 -7.21
N TYR A 240 -16.90 3.73 -6.57
CA TYR A 240 -17.02 5.05 -7.20
C TYR A 240 -16.16 6.12 -6.52
N THR A 241 -15.85 6.00 -5.23
CA THR A 241 -14.92 6.93 -4.56
C THR A 241 -13.50 6.75 -5.07
N GLN A 242 -13.02 5.52 -5.32
CA GLN A 242 -11.65 5.30 -5.82
C GLN A 242 -11.42 5.92 -7.22
N PRO A 243 -12.29 5.70 -8.24
CA PRO A 243 -12.17 6.41 -9.51
C PRO A 243 -12.24 7.93 -9.38
N TRP A 244 -13.12 8.43 -8.50
CA TRP A 244 -13.27 9.86 -8.25
C TRP A 244 -12.02 10.47 -7.60
N LEU A 245 -11.48 9.83 -6.57
CA LEU A 245 -10.27 10.25 -5.88
C LEU A 245 -9.06 10.20 -6.81
N MET A 246 -8.96 9.16 -7.66
CA MET A 246 -7.94 9.09 -8.71
C MET A 246 -8.07 10.25 -9.71
N LEU A 247 -9.28 10.55 -10.18
CA LEU A 247 -9.50 11.70 -11.06
C LEU A 247 -9.12 13.02 -10.38
N ARG A 248 -9.44 13.17 -9.08
CA ARG A 248 -9.05 14.35 -8.29
C ARG A 248 -7.56 14.42 -8.02
N SER A 249 -6.82 13.32 -7.99
CA SER A 249 -5.36 13.37 -7.83
C SER A 249 -4.60 13.83 -9.07
N LEU A 250 -5.24 13.80 -10.25
CA LEU A 250 -4.65 14.30 -11.49
C LEU A 250 -4.59 15.85 -11.50
N SER A 251 -3.57 16.40 -12.14
CA SER A 251 -3.46 17.82 -12.48
C SER A 251 -4.53 18.25 -13.50
N TRP A 252 -4.74 19.56 -13.66
CA TRP A 252 -5.74 20.08 -14.62
C TRP A 252 -5.48 19.65 -16.07
N SER A 253 -4.22 19.60 -16.49
CA SER A 253 -3.83 19.14 -17.83
C SER A 253 -4.12 17.64 -18.02
N GLU A 254 -3.79 16.81 -17.03
CA GLU A 254 -4.08 15.38 -17.05
C GLU A 254 -5.58 15.10 -17.05
N ARG A 255 -6.36 15.77 -16.21
CA ARG A 255 -7.83 15.66 -16.21
C ARG A 255 -8.42 16.04 -17.56
N SER A 256 -7.96 17.16 -18.13
CA SER A 256 -8.43 17.63 -19.43
C SER A 256 -8.09 16.64 -20.55
N SER A 257 -6.89 16.06 -20.52
CA SER A 257 -6.46 15.00 -21.45
C SER A 257 -7.36 13.76 -21.34
N TRP A 258 -7.61 13.28 -20.12
CA TRP A 258 -8.49 12.13 -19.87
C TRP A 258 -9.91 12.37 -20.36
N ILE A 259 -10.51 13.52 -20.02
CA ILE A 259 -11.86 13.90 -20.47
C ILE A 259 -11.88 13.98 -22.00
N THR A 260 -10.86 14.59 -22.61
CA THR A 260 -10.75 14.71 -24.07
C THR A 260 -10.72 13.34 -24.74
N TRP A 261 -9.89 12.40 -24.25
CA TRP A 261 -9.83 11.05 -24.80
C TRP A 261 -11.13 10.27 -24.63
N ILE A 262 -11.79 10.39 -23.48
CA ILE A 262 -13.12 9.78 -23.25
C ILE A 262 -14.12 10.33 -24.27
N LEU A 263 -14.17 11.66 -24.44
CA LEU A 263 -15.07 12.30 -25.41
C LEU A 263 -14.77 11.89 -26.84
N VAL A 264 -13.50 11.86 -27.25
CA VAL A 264 -13.07 11.39 -28.58
C VAL A 264 -13.52 9.95 -28.82
N ILE A 265 -13.36 9.06 -27.83
CA ILE A 265 -13.81 7.67 -27.93
C ILE A 265 -15.34 7.59 -28.02
N LEU A 266 -16.07 8.34 -27.19
CA LEU A 266 -17.54 8.34 -27.19
C LEU A 266 -18.10 8.89 -28.51
N ILE A 267 -17.59 10.02 -28.99
CA ILE A 267 -17.96 10.62 -30.28
C ILE A 267 -17.64 9.64 -31.41
N TYR A 268 -16.43 9.05 -31.43
CA TYR A 268 -16.06 8.04 -32.43
C TYR A 268 -17.03 6.85 -32.45
N ARG A 269 -17.55 6.45 -31.30
CA ARG A 269 -18.52 5.34 -31.18
C ARG A 269 -19.95 5.73 -31.53
N ALA A 270 -20.33 6.99 -31.32
CA ALA A 270 -21.66 7.51 -31.60
C ALA A 270 -21.87 7.84 -33.09
N VAL A 271 -20.79 8.10 -33.84
CA VAL A 271 -20.86 8.34 -35.29
C VAL A 271 -21.18 7.03 -36.02
N PRO A 272 -22.31 6.94 -36.76
CA PRO A 272 -22.66 5.75 -37.54
C PRO A 272 -21.59 5.46 -38.59
N ARG A 273 -21.21 4.19 -38.73
CA ARG A 273 -20.35 3.76 -39.84
C ARG A 273 -21.12 3.95 -41.16
N ARG A 274 -20.47 4.52 -42.18
CA ARG A 274 -21.07 4.61 -43.51
C ARG A 274 -21.08 3.20 -44.12
N ALA A 275 -22.10 2.90 -44.93
CA ALA A 275 -22.17 1.65 -45.66
C ALA A 275 -20.93 1.49 -46.56
N GLY A 276 -20.15 0.43 -46.35
CA GLY A 276 -18.93 0.13 -47.11
C GLY A 276 -17.60 0.28 -46.35
N ASP A 277 -17.60 0.81 -45.12
CA ASP A 277 -16.36 0.91 -44.34
C ASP A 277 -15.86 -0.47 -43.83
N ALA A 278 -14.58 -0.78 -44.08
CA ALA A 278 -13.95 -2.02 -43.63
C ALA A 278 -13.86 -2.11 -42.09
N ARG A 279 -13.90 -3.33 -41.54
CA ARG A 279 -13.67 -3.56 -40.10
C ARG A 279 -12.19 -3.31 -39.77
N GLY A 280 -11.86 -2.17 -39.15
CA GLY A 280 -10.50 -1.86 -38.68
C GLY A 280 -10.47 -1.00 -37.41
N ILE A 281 -9.31 -0.96 -36.75
CA ILE A 281 -9.00 -0.07 -35.61
C ILE A 281 -8.11 1.06 -36.13
N GLY A 282 -8.58 2.30 -36.06
CA GLY A 282 -7.78 3.53 -36.26
C GLY A 282 -8.01 4.32 -37.56
N ILE A 283 -7.45 5.54 -37.57
CA ILE A 283 -7.38 6.51 -38.69
C ILE A 283 -6.84 5.90 -40.00
N LEU A 284 -6.15 4.76 -39.91
CA LEU A 284 -5.50 4.04 -41.01
C LEU A 284 -6.46 3.19 -41.86
N ALA A 285 -7.72 3.00 -41.45
CA ALA A 285 -8.73 2.36 -42.30
C ALA A 285 -9.36 3.34 -43.32
N ARG A 286 -9.00 4.64 -43.25
CA ARG A 286 -9.43 5.62 -44.25
C ARG A 286 -8.42 5.63 -45.39
N SER A 287 -8.87 5.16 -46.56
CA SER A 287 -8.27 5.58 -47.82
C SER A 287 -8.37 7.11 -47.90
N LEU A 288 -7.26 7.81 -47.65
CA LEU A 288 -7.14 9.23 -47.93
C LEU A 288 -7.04 9.41 -49.45
N GLN A 289 -8.16 9.27 -50.17
CA GLN A 289 -8.28 9.84 -51.52
C GLN A 289 -8.52 11.35 -51.39
N VAL A 290 -7.52 12.07 -50.90
CA VAL A 290 -7.53 13.53 -50.93
C VAL A 290 -6.61 13.94 -52.08
N PHE A 291 -7.20 14.64 -53.05
CA PHE A 291 -6.62 15.19 -54.29
C PHE A 291 -6.48 14.24 -55.50
N LYS A 292 -7.61 13.87 -56.11
CA LYS A 292 -7.65 13.78 -57.60
C LYS A 292 -7.68 15.22 -58.14
N VAL A 293 -6.52 15.76 -58.47
CA VAL A 293 -6.41 16.98 -59.26
C VAL A 293 -7.02 16.69 -60.64
N ARG A 294 -8.18 17.29 -60.94
CA ARG A 294 -8.70 17.33 -62.31
C ARG A 294 -7.76 18.19 -63.14
N ARG A 295 -7.10 17.61 -64.15
CA ARG A 295 -6.46 18.39 -65.22
C ARG A 295 -7.56 19.14 -65.99
N PRO A 296 -7.36 20.41 -66.37
CA PRO A 296 -8.25 21.08 -67.32
C PRO A 296 -8.12 20.41 -68.68
N GLN A 297 -9.24 20.24 -69.37
CA GLN A 297 -9.27 19.83 -70.77
C GLN A 297 -8.89 21.04 -71.65
N SER A 298 -7.96 20.84 -72.56
CA SER A 298 -7.73 21.67 -73.75
C SER A 298 -8.38 21.01 -74.95
#